data_AF-A0A2I0Q6M3-F1
#
_entry.id   AF-A0A2I0Q6M3-F1
#
_cell.length_a   1.000
_cell.length_b   1.000
_cell.length_c   1.000
_cell.angle_alpha   90.00
_cell.angle_beta   90.00
_cell.angle_gamma   90.00
#
_symmetry.space_group_name_H-M   'P 1'
#
loop_
_entity.id
_entity.type
_entity.pdbx_description
1 polymer ?
#
loop_
_entity_poly.entity_id
_entity_poly.type
_entity_poly.pdbx_seq_one_letter_code
_entity_poly.pdbx_strand_id
1 'polypeptide(L)'
;MVPRTILQWPLNAVIYWILSMGMVMGMATLLWWDIFLKKNISLLVYAILAEAFFSSVSLLSRATYIFHVIPQLLSLYKNKQALVGVSRKKAILIAVAFVGLFVISISAITILRNYYYSNVPINFNSAEGLISSSRGVGAARFIIDRWIGVEGVMAVYSYPKKNDELFLSVLTERPKIGGVTFYQKVCKSHYQGMDMNKYTFASLPGAAAFFYYTGSLGYVFLGLLVLTLAALFSESLVLSMTGNMLLCSIYGMYVANLIAQIGVAPRQLLVHLFMVFCGLIFIWLLKSGLVANLLRKAGLHGMEARI
;
A
#
# COMPACT_ATOMS: atom_id res chain seq x y z
N MET A 1 7.45 12.52 -3.11
CA MET A 1 7.77 13.96 -2.95
C MET A 1 7.89 14.25 -1.48
N VAL A 2 8.74 15.23 -1.12
CA VAL A 2 8.76 15.75 0.25
C VAL A 2 7.44 16.51 0.49
N PRO A 3 6.78 16.35 1.66
CA PRO A 3 5.56 17.07 1.96
C PRO A 3 5.81 18.58 1.94
N ARG A 4 5.02 19.31 1.13
CA ARG A 4 5.10 20.79 1.07
C ARG A 4 4.47 21.45 2.28
N THR A 5 3.43 20.82 2.82
CA THR A 5 2.75 21.27 4.04
C THR A 5 3.21 20.39 5.18
N ILE A 6 3.94 20.99 6.13
CA ILE A 6 4.35 20.32 7.35
C ILE A 6 3.33 20.65 8.42
N LEU A 7 2.33 19.79 8.60
CA LEU A 7 1.42 19.90 9.73
C LEU A 7 2.10 19.52 11.04
N GLN A 8 1.56 20.01 12.15
CA GLN A 8 2.03 19.64 13.48
C GLN A 8 1.95 18.13 13.68
N TRP A 9 2.99 17.54 14.29
CA TRP A 9 2.99 16.13 14.59
C TRP A 9 1.80 15.78 15.52
N PRO A 10 1.03 14.71 15.28
CA PRO A 10 1.21 13.65 14.26
C PRO A 10 0.35 13.79 12.99
N LEU A 11 -0.23 14.97 12.69
CA LEU A 11 -1.28 15.14 11.67
C LEU A 11 -0.88 14.67 10.27
N ASN A 12 0.35 14.91 9.81
CA ASN A 12 0.81 14.43 8.50
C ASN A 12 0.74 12.90 8.39
N ALA A 13 1.08 12.19 9.46
CA ALA A 13 1.04 10.73 9.49
C ALA A 13 -0.41 10.22 9.46
N VAL A 14 -1.31 10.90 10.18
CA VAL A 14 -2.74 10.59 10.18
C VAL A 14 -3.35 10.81 8.79
N ILE A 15 -3.08 11.94 8.14
CA ILE A 15 -3.58 12.20 6.78
C ILE A 15 -3.04 11.18 5.79
N TYR A 16 -1.73 10.90 5.85
CA TYR A 16 -1.13 9.87 5.01
C TYR A 16 -1.82 8.51 5.23
N TRP A 17 -2.04 8.12 6.48
CA TRP A 17 -2.73 6.87 6.82
C TRP A 17 -4.17 6.83 6.32
N ILE A 18 -4.93 7.93 6.47
CA ILE A 18 -6.30 8.05 5.95
C ILE A 18 -6.31 7.81 4.44
N LEU A 19 -5.39 8.45 3.70
CA LEU A 19 -5.31 8.33 2.24
C LEU A 19 -4.77 6.96 1.78
N SER A 20 -3.87 6.33 2.54
CA SER A 20 -3.24 5.08 2.12
C SER A 20 -4.04 3.84 2.51
N MET A 21 -4.73 3.84 3.66
CA MET A 21 -5.42 2.65 4.19
C MET A 21 -6.71 2.98 4.94
N GLY A 22 -6.77 4.08 5.70
CA GLY A 22 -7.89 4.37 6.59
C GLY A 22 -9.23 4.51 5.87
N MET A 23 -9.27 5.25 4.75
CA MET A 23 -10.50 5.44 3.95
C MET A 23 -10.99 4.12 3.35
N VAL A 24 -10.10 3.35 2.73
CA VAL A 24 -10.47 2.07 2.11
C VAL A 24 -10.93 1.04 3.15
N MET A 25 -10.32 1.02 4.34
CA MET A 25 -10.78 0.20 5.47
C MET A 25 -12.18 0.62 5.96
N GLY A 26 -12.45 1.92 6.02
CA GLY A 26 -13.76 2.47 6.35
C GLY A 26 -14.82 2.05 5.33
N MET A 27 -14.54 2.23 4.03
CA MET A 27 -15.44 1.83 2.95
C MET A 27 -15.72 0.33 2.94
N ALA A 28 -14.69 -0.50 3.16
CA ALA A 28 -14.85 -1.96 3.26
C ALA A 28 -15.70 -2.37 4.47
N THR A 29 -15.63 -1.62 5.56
CA THR A 29 -16.45 -1.84 6.75
C THR A 29 -17.90 -1.47 6.49
N LEU A 30 -18.16 -0.31 5.89
CA LEU A 30 -19.51 0.12 5.52
C LEU A 30 -20.16 -0.85 4.53
N LEU A 31 -19.41 -1.27 3.50
CA LEU A 31 -19.89 -2.24 2.51
C LEU A 31 -20.24 -3.57 3.16
N TRP A 32 -19.42 -4.03 4.11
CA TRP A 32 -19.67 -5.25 4.86
C TRP A 32 -20.92 -5.19 5.73
N TRP A 33 -21.18 -4.05 6.37
CA TRP A 33 -22.43 -3.85 7.12
C TRP A 33 -23.65 -3.85 6.20
N ASP A 34 -23.58 -3.22 5.03
CA ASP A 34 -24.68 -3.23 4.07
C ASP A 34 -24.97 -4.65 3.53
N ILE A 35 -23.93 -5.47 3.34
CA ILE A 35 -24.09 -6.90 3.00
C ILE A 35 -24.88 -7.63 4.10
N PHE A 36 -24.51 -7.45 5.36
CA PHE A 36 -25.20 -8.09 6.49
C PHE A 36 -26.64 -7.62 6.64
N LEU A 37 -26.90 -6.33 6.38
CA LEU A 37 -28.24 -5.75 6.37
C LEU A 37 -29.04 -6.10 5.09
N LYS A 38 -28.48 -6.91 4.18
CA LYS A 38 -29.08 -7.30 2.89
C LYS A 38 -29.52 -6.09 2.06
N LYS A 39 -28.80 -4.98 2.16
CA LYS A 39 -29.03 -3.76 1.38
C LYS A 39 -28.41 -3.90 0.00
N ASN A 40 -28.84 -3.04 -0.93
CA ASN A 40 -28.23 -2.94 -2.24
C ASN A 40 -26.84 -2.29 -2.12
N ILE A 41 -25.82 -3.09 -2.36
CA ILE A 41 -24.41 -2.69 -2.19
C ILE A 41 -23.84 -1.82 -3.33
N SER A 42 -24.59 -1.62 -4.41
CA SER A 42 -24.05 -1.01 -5.65
C SER A 42 -23.49 0.39 -5.42
N LEU A 43 -24.16 1.20 -4.58
CA LEU A 43 -23.71 2.56 -4.27
C LEU A 43 -22.35 2.56 -3.57
N LEU A 44 -22.16 1.69 -2.58
CA LEU A 44 -20.89 1.58 -1.86
C LEU A 44 -19.76 1.02 -2.73
N VAL A 45 -20.08 0.14 -3.69
CA VAL A 45 -19.09 -0.29 -4.69
C VAL A 45 -18.62 0.90 -5.54
N TYR A 46 -19.52 1.78 -6.00
CA TYR A 46 -19.09 3.01 -6.68
C TYR A 46 -18.31 3.96 -5.76
N ALA A 47 -18.67 4.04 -4.48
CA ALA A 47 -17.93 4.83 -3.50
C ALA A 47 -16.49 4.31 -3.32
N ILE A 48 -16.27 2.99 -3.34
CA ILE A 48 -14.93 2.39 -3.32
C ILE A 48 -14.13 2.78 -4.57
N LEU A 49 -14.75 2.73 -5.76
CA LEU A 49 -14.07 3.14 -7.00
C LEU A 49 -13.68 4.62 -6.97
N ALA A 50 -14.56 5.47 -6.44
CA ALA A 50 -14.29 6.90 -6.28
C ALA A 50 -13.19 7.17 -5.24
N GLU A 51 -13.26 6.52 -4.06
CA GLU A 51 -12.22 6.60 -3.03
C GLU A 51 -10.85 6.22 -3.60
N ALA A 52 -10.77 5.06 -4.26
CA ALA A 52 -9.52 4.57 -4.84
C ALA A 52 -8.98 5.55 -5.89
N PHE A 53 -9.85 6.19 -6.68
CA PHE A 53 -9.47 7.24 -7.62
C PHE A 53 -8.85 8.44 -6.89
N PHE A 54 -9.55 9.03 -5.93
CA PHE A 54 -9.06 10.21 -5.21
C PHE A 54 -7.78 9.91 -4.41
N SER A 55 -7.71 8.77 -3.74
CA SER A 55 -6.53 8.32 -3.00
C SER A 55 -5.34 8.10 -3.95
N SER A 56 -5.55 7.50 -5.12
CA SER A 56 -4.50 7.28 -6.12
C SER A 56 -3.93 8.59 -6.67
N VAL A 57 -4.77 9.57 -6.97
CA VAL A 57 -4.37 10.90 -7.46
C VAL A 57 -3.66 11.68 -6.36
N SER A 58 -4.19 11.66 -5.13
CA SER A 58 -3.63 12.37 -3.98
C SER A 58 -2.25 11.86 -3.57
N LEU A 59 -2.05 10.53 -3.61
CA LEU A 59 -0.75 9.91 -3.36
C LEU A 59 0.16 9.89 -4.59
N LEU A 60 -0.33 10.37 -5.73
CA LEU A 60 0.32 10.26 -7.04
C LEU A 60 0.81 8.83 -7.31
N SER A 61 0.00 7.83 -6.99
CA SER A 61 0.36 6.41 -7.04
C SER A 61 -0.59 5.63 -7.94
N ARG A 62 -0.09 5.22 -9.11
CA ARG A 62 -0.85 4.44 -10.11
C ARG A 62 -1.31 3.08 -9.56
N ALA A 63 -0.56 2.50 -8.62
CA ALA A 63 -0.86 1.19 -8.06
C ALA A 63 -1.97 1.24 -6.98
N THR A 64 -2.11 2.37 -6.29
CA THR A 64 -3.08 2.53 -5.19
C THR A 64 -4.51 2.23 -5.64
N TYR A 65 -4.89 2.66 -6.86
CA TYR A 65 -6.22 2.36 -7.39
C TYR A 65 -6.49 0.85 -7.44
N ILE A 66 -5.54 0.09 -7.99
CA ILE A 66 -5.63 -1.37 -8.12
C ILE A 66 -5.66 -2.01 -6.73
N PHE A 67 -4.78 -1.59 -5.83
CA PHE A 67 -4.63 -2.17 -4.50
C PHE A 67 -5.84 -1.91 -3.60
N HIS A 68 -6.56 -0.81 -3.79
CA HIS A 68 -7.79 -0.54 -3.06
C HIS A 68 -8.98 -1.31 -3.65
N VAL A 69 -9.10 -1.37 -4.98
CA VAL A 69 -10.31 -1.93 -5.61
C VAL A 69 -10.28 -3.45 -5.76
N ILE A 70 -9.20 -4.02 -6.30
CA ILE A 70 -9.18 -5.43 -6.72
C ILE A 70 -9.41 -6.40 -5.55
N PRO A 71 -8.75 -6.27 -4.39
CA PRO A 71 -8.96 -7.21 -3.29
C PRO A 71 -10.43 -7.29 -2.85
N GLN A 72 -11.09 -6.14 -2.77
CA GLN A 72 -12.51 -6.05 -2.41
C GLN A 72 -13.41 -6.68 -3.46
N LEU A 73 -13.21 -6.37 -4.75
CA LEU A 73 -14.01 -6.96 -5.82
C LEU A 73 -13.80 -8.47 -5.93
N LEU A 74 -12.58 -8.96 -5.72
CA LEU A 74 -12.27 -10.39 -5.71
C LEU A 74 -12.95 -11.09 -4.53
N SER A 75 -12.95 -10.46 -3.36
CA SER A 75 -13.65 -10.96 -2.17
C SER A 75 -15.17 -11.01 -2.38
N LEU A 76 -15.78 -9.98 -3.00
CA LEU A 76 -17.19 -10.01 -3.41
C LEU A 76 -17.49 -11.09 -4.45
N TYR A 77 -16.61 -11.27 -5.44
CA TYR A 77 -16.78 -12.28 -6.48
C TYR A 77 -16.75 -13.71 -5.92
N LYS A 78 -15.85 -13.98 -4.97
CA LYS A 78 -15.78 -15.28 -4.28
C LYS A 78 -16.99 -15.51 -3.37
N ASN A 79 -17.59 -14.45 -2.83
CA ASN A 79 -18.76 -14.51 -1.96
C ASN A 79 -20.03 -14.07 -2.69
N LYS A 80 -20.41 -14.76 -3.78
CA LYS A 80 -21.56 -14.34 -4.63
C LYS A 80 -22.89 -14.16 -3.87
N GLN A 81 -23.09 -14.89 -2.77
CA GLN A 81 -24.26 -14.74 -1.89
C GLN A 81 -24.35 -13.34 -1.25
N ALA A 82 -23.22 -12.63 -1.15
CA ALA A 82 -23.15 -11.26 -0.64
C ALA A 82 -23.58 -10.18 -1.66
N LEU A 83 -23.76 -10.53 -2.95
CA LEU A 83 -24.10 -9.60 -4.04
C LEU A 83 -25.60 -9.26 -4.06
N VAL A 84 -26.16 -8.83 -2.93
CA VAL A 84 -27.58 -8.48 -2.82
C VAL A 84 -27.89 -7.23 -3.65
N GLY A 85 -28.87 -7.33 -4.54
CA GLY A 85 -29.36 -6.19 -5.34
C GLY A 85 -28.50 -5.78 -6.55
N VAL A 86 -27.45 -6.56 -6.88
CA VAL A 86 -26.59 -6.33 -8.05
C VAL A 86 -27.10 -7.16 -9.23
N SER A 87 -27.74 -6.51 -10.20
CA SER A 87 -28.14 -7.15 -11.46
C SER A 87 -26.96 -7.28 -12.42
N ARG A 88 -27.06 -8.15 -13.44
CA ARG A 88 -26.04 -8.29 -14.49
C ARG A 88 -25.71 -6.96 -15.18
N LYS A 89 -26.73 -6.12 -15.40
CA LYS A 89 -26.56 -4.75 -15.95
C LYS A 89 -25.70 -3.88 -15.02
N LYS A 90 -25.98 -3.88 -13.71
CA LYS A 90 -25.18 -3.14 -12.72
C LYS A 90 -23.76 -3.66 -12.62
N ALA A 91 -23.55 -4.97 -12.68
CA ALA A 91 -22.21 -5.57 -12.68
C ALA A 91 -21.39 -5.11 -13.90
N ILE A 92 -21.99 -5.07 -15.09
CA ILE A 92 -21.35 -4.52 -16.30
C ILE A 92 -21.03 -3.04 -16.12
N LEU A 93 -21.95 -2.24 -15.57
CA LEU A 93 -21.70 -0.82 -15.30
C LEU A 93 -20.56 -0.60 -14.29
N ILE A 94 -20.49 -1.41 -13.23
CA ILE A 94 -19.38 -1.38 -12.27
C ILE A 94 -18.05 -1.71 -12.97
N ALA A 95 -18.03 -2.72 -13.84
CA ALA A 95 -16.83 -3.09 -14.59
C ALA A 95 -16.39 -1.97 -15.56
N VAL A 96 -17.33 -1.36 -16.28
CA VAL A 96 -17.06 -0.21 -17.15
C VAL A 96 -16.54 0.98 -16.34
N ALA A 97 -17.16 1.28 -15.19
CA ALA A 97 -16.73 2.35 -14.30
C ALA A 97 -15.33 2.10 -13.73
N PHE A 98 -15.01 0.86 -13.34
CA PHE A 98 -13.68 0.46 -12.89
C PHE A 98 -12.63 0.72 -13.96
N VAL A 99 -12.85 0.25 -15.20
CA VAL A 99 -11.89 0.45 -16.29
C VAL A 99 -11.76 1.93 -16.64
N GLY A 100 -12.89 2.65 -16.75
CA GLY A 100 -12.90 4.08 -17.06
C GLY A 100 -12.13 4.91 -16.03
N LEU A 101 -12.45 4.75 -14.74
CA LEU A 101 -11.76 5.46 -13.66
C LEU A 101 -10.29 5.08 -13.53
N PHE A 102 -9.94 3.81 -13.80
CA PHE A 102 -8.54 3.38 -13.82
C PHE A 102 -7.73 4.09 -14.92
N VAL A 103 -8.27 4.16 -16.14
CA VAL A 103 -7.63 4.86 -17.27
C VAL A 103 -7.48 6.36 -16.97
N ILE A 104 -8.53 6.99 -16.42
CA ILE A 104 -8.49 8.40 -16.03
C ILE A 104 -7.46 8.60 -14.90
N SER A 105 -7.43 7.73 -13.88
CA SER A 105 -6.46 7.79 -12.77
C SER A 105 -5.03 7.71 -13.29
N ILE A 106 -4.69 6.72 -14.11
CA ILE A 106 -3.34 6.59 -14.70
C ILE A 106 -2.97 7.84 -15.49
N SER A 107 -3.90 8.36 -16.28
CA SER A 107 -3.64 9.54 -17.12
C SER A 107 -3.40 10.78 -16.26
N ALA A 108 -4.27 11.05 -15.28
CA ALA A 108 -4.15 12.16 -14.34
C ALA A 108 -2.84 12.08 -13.54
N ILE A 109 -2.52 10.91 -12.97
CA ILE A 109 -1.29 10.71 -12.21
C ILE A 109 -0.06 10.89 -13.11
N THR A 110 -0.10 10.43 -14.36
CA THR A 110 1.02 10.59 -15.29
C THR A 110 1.24 12.05 -15.65
N ILE A 111 0.17 12.81 -15.93
CA ILE A 111 0.25 14.26 -16.20
C ILE A 111 0.80 14.99 -14.98
N LEU A 112 0.25 14.73 -13.79
CA LEU A 112 0.71 15.37 -12.55
C LEU A 112 2.17 15.02 -12.24
N ARG A 113 2.56 13.74 -12.38
CA ARG A 113 3.96 13.33 -12.20
C ARG A 113 4.87 14.03 -13.20
N ASN A 114 4.51 14.10 -14.47
CA ASN A 114 5.30 14.81 -15.48
C ASN A 114 5.42 16.30 -15.15
N TYR A 115 4.35 16.94 -14.67
CA TYR A 115 4.38 18.33 -14.23
C TYR A 115 5.28 18.54 -13.00
N TYR A 116 5.17 17.69 -11.97
CA TYR A 116 5.96 17.83 -10.75
C TYR A 116 7.42 17.38 -10.91
N TYR A 117 7.70 16.50 -11.87
CA TYR A 117 9.02 15.90 -12.11
C TYR A 117 9.69 16.39 -13.42
N SER A 118 9.12 17.38 -14.11
CA SER A 118 9.61 17.90 -15.41
C SER A 118 11.07 18.37 -15.38
N ASN A 119 11.55 18.79 -14.20
CA ASN A 119 12.90 19.34 -14.02
C ASN A 119 13.88 18.28 -13.49
N VAL A 120 13.53 17.00 -13.51
CA VAL A 120 14.51 15.93 -13.25
C VAL A 120 15.38 15.81 -14.50
N PRO A 121 16.70 16.11 -14.45
CA PRO A 121 17.56 16.01 -15.61
C PRO A 121 17.59 14.55 -16.07
N ILE A 122 16.91 14.27 -17.18
CA ILE A 122 17.10 13.02 -17.91
C ILE A 122 18.39 13.23 -18.71
N ASN A 123 19.45 12.51 -18.37
CA ASN A 123 20.66 12.50 -19.19
C ASN A 123 20.32 11.83 -20.54
N PHE A 124 19.95 12.64 -21.53
CA PHE A 124 19.57 12.19 -22.88
C PHE A 124 20.76 11.74 -23.75
N ASN A 125 21.98 11.72 -23.20
CA ASN A 125 23.17 11.32 -23.93
C ASN A 125 23.35 9.79 -24.04
N SER A 126 22.47 8.98 -23.44
CA SER A 126 22.44 7.52 -23.64
C SER A 126 21.44 7.14 -24.72
N ALA A 127 21.81 6.14 -25.55
CA ALA A 127 20.94 5.53 -26.57
C ALA A 127 19.56 5.07 -26.03
N GLU A 128 19.43 4.96 -24.70
CA GLU A 128 18.21 4.66 -23.95
C GLU A 128 17.12 5.74 -24.06
N GLY A 129 17.51 7.02 -24.27
CA GLY A 129 16.56 8.12 -24.44
C GLY A 129 15.72 8.00 -25.70
N LEU A 130 16.34 7.61 -26.81
CA LEU A 130 15.70 7.42 -28.12
C LEU A 130 14.77 6.20 -28.16
N ILE A 131 15.16 5.09 -27.52
CA ILE A 131 14.37 3.85 -27.49
C ILE A 131 13.09 4.03 -26.65
N SER A 132 13.14 4.88 -25.61
CA SER A 132 12.03 5.17 -24.72
C SER A 132 10.86 5.94 -25.38
N SER A 133 11.09 6.52 -26.56
CA SER A 133 10.06 7.23 -27.36
C SER A 133 9.10 6.29 -28.10
N SER A 134 9.47 5.01 -28.26
CA SER A 134 8.59 4.02 -28.89
C SER A 134 7.57 3.48 -27.87
N ARG A 135 6.27 3.65 -28.16
CA ARG A 135 5.17 3.24 -27.28
C ARG A 135 5.23 1.75 -26.85
N GLY A 136 5.84 0.89 -27.67
CA GLY A 136 6.03 -0.54 -27.39
C GLY A 136 7.17 -0.86 -26.42
N VAL A 137 8.31 -0.16 -26.50
CA VAL A 137 9.45 -0.44 -25.61
C VAL A 137 9.23 0.14 -24.21
N GLY A 138 8.45 1.23 -24.09
CA GLY A 138 8.02 1.74 -22.79
C GLY A 138 7.23 0.71 -21.97
N ALA A 139 6.37 -0.08 -22.61
CA ALA A 139 5.59 -1.14 -21.94
C ALA A 139 6.48 -2.31 -21.47
N ALA A 140 7.42 -2.77 -22.31
CA ALA A 140 8.38 -3.82 -21.94
C ALA A 140 9.31 -3.37 -20.81
N ARG A 141 9.75 -2.10 -20.82
CA ARG A 141 10.57 -1.51 -19.75
C ARG A 141 9.85 -1.49 -18.41
N PHE A 142 8.54 -1.22 -18.39
CA PHE A 142 7.75 -1.33 -17.16
C PHE A 142 7.67 -2.75 -16.58
N ILE A 143 7.84 -3.79 -17.40
CA ILE A 143 7.84 -5.18 -16.93
C ILE A 143 9.21 -5.53 -16.34
N ILE A 144 10.29 -5.13 -17.00
CA ILE A 144 11.67 -5.39 -16.56
C ILE A 144 12.00 -4.60 -15.29
N ASP A 145 11.68 -3.30 -15.24
CA ASP A 145 11.94 -2.41 -14.09
C ASP A 145 11.10 -2.76 -12.83
N ARG A 146 10.28 -3.81 -12.87
CA ARG A 146 9.35 -4.21 -11.80
C ARG A 146 9.64 -5.56 -11.15
N TRP A 147 10.76 -6.21 -11.47
CA TRP A 147 11.22 -7.38 -10.73
C TRP A 147 11.81 -6.94 -9.37
N ILE A 148 10.91 -6.51 -8.49
CA ILE A 148 11.24 -6.06 -7.13
C ILE A 148 11.97 -7.21 -6.43
N GLY A 149 13.22 -6.96 -6.05
CA GLY A 149 14.01 -7.90 -5.28
C GLY A 149 15.13 -8.60 -6.05
N VAL A 150 15.02 -8.83 -7.36
CA VAL A 150 16.10 -9.53 -8.11
C VAL A 150 17.34 -8.64 -8.22
N GLU A 151 17.15 -7.39 -8.67
CA GLU A 151 18.23 -6.39 -8.69
C GLU A 151 18.81 -6.16 -7.30
N GLY A 152 17.95 -6.18 -6.27
CA GLY A 152 18.38 -6.05 -4.87
C GLY A 152 19.22 -7.21 -4.39
N VAL A 153 18.84 -8.44 -4.73
CA VAL A 153 19.63 -9.62 -4.39
C VAL A 153 21.00 -9.53 -5.08
N MET A 154 21.06 -9.16 -6.37
CA MET A 154 22.33 -9.00 -7.08
C MET A 154 23.21 -7.89 -6.47
N ALA A 155 22.62 -6.72 -6.20
CA ALA A 155 23.33 -5.59 -5.63
C ALA A 155 23.89 -5.91 -4.23
N VAL A 156 23.04 -6.43 -3.33
CA VAL A 156 23.47 -6.79 -1.96
C VAL A 156 24.44 -7.97 -1.99
N TYR A 157 24.26 -8.94 -2.91
CA TYR A 157 25.20 -10.05 -3.05
C TYR A 157 26.60 -9.58 -3.37
N SER A 158 26.74 -8.62 -4.29
CA SER A 158 28.03 -8.04 -4.69
C SER A 158 28.68 -7.15 -3.61
N TYR A 159 27.94 -6.76 -2.57
CA TYR A 159 28.45 -5.88 -1.52
C TYR A 159 29.44 -6.62 -0.61
N PRO A 160 30.69 -6.15 -0.42
CA PRO A 160 31.72 -6.93 0.25
C PRO A 160 31.58 -6.99 1.79
N LYS A 161 31.06 -5.93 2.42
CA LYS A 161 31.05 -5.77 3.88
C LYS A 161 29.73 -6.23 4.52
N LYS A 162 29.33 -7.47 4.29
CA LYS A 162 28.10 -8.06 4.87
C LYS A 162 28.40 -8.60 6.28
N ASN A 163 27.59 -8.22 7.27
CA ASN A 163 27.66 -8.72 8.64
C ASN A 163 26.37 -8.35 9.41
N ASP A 164 26.23 -8.87 10.63
CA ASP A 164 25.05 -8.64 11.47
C ASP A 164 24.91 -7.17 11.91
N GLU A 165 26.03 -6.48 12.14
CA GLU A 165 26.04 -5.06 12.47
C GLU A 165 25.45 -4.21 11.35
N LEU A 166 25.79 -4.53 10.10
CA LEU A 166 25.24 -3.87 8.94
C LEU A 166 23.74 -4.11 8.85
N PHE A 167 23.30 -5.36 8.98
CA PHE A 167 21.88 -5.69 8.96
C PHE A 167 21.11 -4.88 10.01
N LEU A 168 21.61 -4.80 11.25
CA LEU A 168 20.98 -4.03 12.32
C LEU A 168 20.98 -2.52 12.02
N SER A 169 22.04 -2.00 11.43
CA SER A 169 22.13 -0.58 11.03
C SER A 169 21.09 -0.23 9.96
N VAL A 170 20.84 -1.12 8.99
CA VAL A 170 19.82 -0.93 7.94
C VAL A 170 18.41 -1.15 8.50
N LEU A 171 18.22 -2.11 9.40
CA LEU A 171 16.93 -2.35 10.07
C LEU A 171 16.45 -1.13 10.86
N THR A 172 17.39 -0.43 11.51
CA THR A 172 17.12 0.73 12.36
C THR A 172 17.26 2.08 11.64
N GLU A 173 17.57 2.05 10.34
CA GLU A 173 17.76 3.23 9.51
C GLU A 173 16.52 4.14 9.54
N ARG A 174 16.76 5.45 9.68
CA ARG A 174 15.71 6.48 9.61
C ARG A 174 15.87 7.25 8.31
N PRO A 175 14.85 7.24 7.43
CA PRO A 175 14.84 8.12 6.27
C PRO A 175 14.93 9.57 6.73
N LYS A 176 15.90 10.31 6.21
CA LYS A 176 16.04 11.76 6.42
C LYS A 176 15.69 12.48 5.12
N ILE A 177 15.00 13.61 5.23
CA ILE A 177 14.81 14.52 4.09
C ILE A 177 16.19 14.97 3.61
N GLY A 178 16.43 14.96 2.29
CA GLY A 178 17.75 15.25 1.73
C GLY A 178 18.78 14.12 1.82
N GLY A 179 18.44 13.00 2.47
CA GLY A 179 19.37 11.88 2.70
C GLY A 179 19.17 10.70 1.75
N VAL A 180 20.28 10.10 1.33
CA VAL A 180 20.30 8.85 0.56
C VAL A 180 20.26 7.65 1.51
N THR A 181 19.35 6.71 1.27
CA THR A 181 19.24 5.46 2.05
C THR A 181 20.47 4.56 1.86
N PHE A 182 20.75 3.68 2.82
CA PHE A 182 21.87 2.76 2.72
C PHE A 182 21.82 1.91 1.44
N TYR A 183 20.67 1.31 1.15
CA TYR A 183 20.52 0.47 -0.04
C TYR A 183 20.78 1.24 -1.34
N GLN A 184 20.36 2.50 -1.43
CA GLN A 184 20.66 3.32 -2.61
C GLN A 184 22.15 3.47 -2.85
N LYS A 185 22.96 3.57 -1.78
CA LYS A 185 24.44 3.59 -1.86
C LYS A 185 24.98 2.28 -2.40
N VAL A 186 24.44 1.16 -1.91
CA VAL A 186 24.83 -0.19 -2.35
C VAL A 186 24.57 -0.41 -3.84
N CYS A 187 23.38 -0.05 -4.34
CA CYS A 187 23.03 -0.28 -5.74
C CYS A 187 23.47 0.85 -6.70
N LYS A 188 24.21 1.86 -6.22
CA LYS A 188 24.61 3.03 -7.02
C LYS A 188 23.44 3.65 -7.80
N SER A 189 22.28 3.73 -7.13
CA SER A 189 21.04 4.19 -7.75
C SER A 189 21.19 5.56 -8.40
N HIS A 190 20.62 5.76 -9.60
CA HIS A 190 20.58 7.08 -10.24
C HIS A 190 19.85 8.12 -9.38
N TYR A 191 19.01 7.66 -8.44
CA TYR A 191 18.30 8.50 -7.49
C TYR A 191 19.24 9.30 -6.56
N GLN A 192 20.50 8.88 -6.38
CA GLN A 192 21.48 9.61 -5.57
C GLN A 192 21.80 11.01 -6.10
N GLY A 193 21.76 11.19 -7.42
CA GLY A 193 22.07 12.46 -8.08
C GLY A 193 20.89 13.44 -8.16
N MET A 194 19.72 13.06 -7.64
CA MET A 194 18.55 13.93 -7.63
C MET A 194 18.50 14.85 -6.40
N ASP A 195 17.79 15.97 -6.55
CA ASP A 195 17.47 16.85 -5.43
C ASP A 195 16.56 16.14 -4.42
N MET A 196 17.21 15.56 -3.40
CA MET A 196 16.59 14.80 -2.31
C MET A 196 15.79 15.67 -1.33
N ASN A 197 15.90 17.01 -1.43
CA ASN A 197 15.05 17.93 -0.67
C ASN A 197 13.69 18.13 -1.35
N LYS A 198 13.61 17.83 -2.66
CA LYS A 198 12.37 17.91 -3.44
C LYS A 198 11.75 16.54 -3.66
N TYR A 199 12.58 15.52 -3.88
CA TYR A 199 12.14 14.18 -4.25
C TYR A 199 12.60 13.13 -3.24
N THR A 200 11.73 12.16 -2.96
CA THR A 200 12.02 11.03 -2.07
C THR A 200 11.74 9.77 -2.86
N PHE A 201 12.65 9.47 -3.79
CA PHE A 201 12.65 8.21 -4.52
C PHE A 201 13.59 7.24 -3.82
N ALA A 202 13.20 5.97 -3.79
CA ALA A 202 14.00 4.91 -3.21
C ALA A 202 14.00 3.71 -4.16
N SER A 203 15.17 3.09 -4.31
CA SER A 203 15.26 1.76 -4.89
C SER A 203 14.85 0.74 -3.83
N LEU A 204 14.21 -0.36 -4.22
CA LEU A 204 13.69 -1.37 -3.28
C LEU A 204 14.60 -2.61 -3.33
N PRO A 205 15.21 -3.03 -2.21
CA PRO A 205 16.04 -4.24 -2.19
C PRO A 205 15.18 -5.51 -2.19
N GLY A 206 13.97 -5.47 -1.63
CA GLY A 206 13.13 -6.63 -1.38
C GLY A 206 13.58 -7.44 -0.16
N ALA A 207 12.68 -8.30 0.34
CA ALA A 207 12.88 -9.04 1.58
C ALA A 207 14.11 -9.95 1.59
N ALA A 208 14.33 -10.70 0.50
CA ALA A 208 15.46 -11.62 0.41
C ALA A 208 16.80 -10.87 0.47
N ALA A 209 16.95 -9.79 -0.29
CA ALA A 209 18.15 -8.98 -0.27
C ALA A 209 18.36 -8.27 1.08
N PHE A 210 17.27 -7.82 1.70
CA PHE A 210 17.33 -7.20 3.02
C PHE A 210 17.90 -8.14 4.08
N PHE A 211 17.42 -9.39 4.16
CA PHE A 211 17.99 -10.36 5.09
C PHE A 211 19.41 -10.80 4.71
N TYR A 212 19.79 -10.70 3.44
CA TYR A 212 21.13 -11.06 2.98
C TYR A 212 22.21 -10.02 3.35
N TYR A 213 21.85 -8.89 3.96
CA TYR A 213 22.86 -7.98 4.52
C TYR A 213 23.77 -8.63 5.58
N THR A 214 23.33 -9.72 6.21
CA THR A 214 24.14 -10.53 7.14
C THR A 214 25.19 -11.38 6.42
N GLY A 215 25.02 -11.65 5.12
CA GLY A 215 25.85 -12.57 4.34
C GLY A 215 25.48 -14.05 4.49
N SER A 216 24.46 -14.38 5.30
CA SER A 216 24.05 -15.76 5.57
C SER A 216 22.71 -16.10 4.89
N LEU A 217 22.68 -17.20 4.13
CA LEU A 217 21.44 -17.74 3.57
C LEU A 217 20.48 -18.26 4.64
N GLY A 218 20.98 -18.64 5.82
CA GLY A 218 20.15 -19.03 6.96
C GLY A 218 19.26 -17.89 7.44
N TYR A 219 19.80 -16.66 7.50
CA TYR A 219 19.01 -15.46 7.83
C TYR A 219 17.96 -15.15 6.77
N VAL A 220 18.29 -15.37 5.48
CA VAL A 220 17.32 -15.19 4.39
C VAL A 220 16.17 -16.19 4.54
N PHE A 221 16.47 -17.47 4.73
CA PHE A 221 15.47 -18.51 4.91
C PHE A 221 14.58 -18.24 6.14
N LEU A 222 15.20 -18.04 7.32
CA LEU A 222 14.48 -17.79 8.56
C LEU A 222 13.68 -16.49 8.48
N GLY A 223 14.25 -15.42 7.92
CA GLY A 223 13.57 -14.15 7.75
C GLY A 223 12.32 -14.25 6.88
N LEU A 224 12.42 -14.91 5.71
CA LEU A 224 11.28 -15.13 4.82
C LEU A 224 10.22 -16.05 5.45
N LEU A 225 10.64 -17.09 6.17
CA LEU A 225 9.74 -17.98 6.92
C LEU A 225 8.96 -17.19 7.98
N VAL A 226 9.66 -16.38 8.79
CA VAL A 226 9.05 -15.55 9.84
C VAL A 226 8.08 -14.53 9.23
N LEU A 227 8.46 -13.85 8.14
CA LEU A 227 7.56 -12.90 7.46
C LEU A 227 6.30 -13.59 6.92
N THR A 228 6.45 -14.80 6.38
CA THR A 228 5.31 -15.58 5.86
C THR A 228 4.38 -15.99 6.99
N LEU A 229 4.91 -16.53 8.08
CA LEU A 229 4.12 -16.91 9.25
C LEU A 229 3.44 -15.68 9.89
N ALA A 230 4.13 -14.55 9.97
CA ALA A 230 3.57 -13.30 10.47
C ALA A 230 2.43 -12.78 9.57
N ALA A 231 2.57 -12.87 8.25
CA ALA A 231 1.53 -12.50 7.31
C ALA A 231 0.27 -13.38 7.50
N LEU A 232 0.44 -14.71 7.53
CA LEU A 232 -0.66 -15.65 7.73
C LEU A 232 -1.35 -15.48 9.10
N PHE A 233 -0.55 -15.30 10.16
CA PHE A 233 -1.07 -15.05 11.50
C PHE A 233 -1.86 -13.75 11.57
N SER A 234 -1.32 -12.66 11.01
CA SER A 234 -1.98 -11.36 11.04
C SER A 234 -3.27 -11.33 10.21
N GLU A 235 -3.31 -11.98 9.05
CA GLU A 235 -4.52 -12.14 8.25
C GLU A 235 -5.59 -12.93 9.02
N SER A 236 -5.19 -14.06 9.62
CA SER A 236 -6.08 -14.89 10.46
C SER A 236 -6.62 -14.11 11.65
N LEU A 237 -5.78 -13.29 12.29
CA LEU A 237 -6.18 -12.42 13.39
C LEU A 237 -7.21 -11.37 12.95
N VAL A 238 -6.98 -10.70 11.83
CA VAL A 238 -7.92 -9.70 11.27
C VAL A 238 -9.27 -10.33 10.95
N LEU A 239 -9.25 -11.52 10.34
CA LEU A 239 -10.47 -12.26 10.03
C LEU A 239 -11.19 -12.70 11.32
N SER A 240 -10.46 -13.20 12.32
CA SER A 240 -11.03 -13.61 13.60
C SER A 240 -11.62 -12.45 14.39
N MET A 241 -10.98 -11.28 14.39
CA MET A 241 -11.47 -10.10 15.08
C MET A 241 -12.72 -9.54 14.39
N THR A 242 -12.62 -9.27 13.09
CA THR A 242 -13.64 -8.48 12.39
C THR A 242 -14.73 -9.33 11.76
N GLY A 243 -14.43 -10.58 11.41
CA GLY A 243 -15.26 -11.42 10.55
C GLY A 243 -15.46 -10.86 9.14
N ASN A 244 -14.78 -9.75 8.79
CA ASN A 244 -15.01 -9.01 7.56
C ASN A 244 -14.02 -9.46 6.47
N MET A 245 -14.54 -10.21 5.49
CA MET A 245 -13.74 -10.75 4.39
C MET A 245 -13.21 -9.66 3.44
N LEU A 246 -13.89 -8.52 3.33
CA LEU A 246 -13.43 -7.40 2.51
C LEU A 246 -12.22 -6.72 3.17
N LEU A 247 -12.34 -6.43 4.46
CA LEU A 247 -11.27 -5.82 5.24
C LEU A 247 -10.04 -6.73 5.32
N CYS A 248 -10.25 -8.03 5.52
CA CYS A 248 -9.20 -9.04 5.47
C CYS A 248 -8.48 -9.05 4.11
N SER A 249 -9.22 -9.00 2.99
CA SER A 249 -8.61 -8.98 1.65
C SER A 249 -7.74 -7.74 1.38
N ILE A 250 -8.18 -6.55 1.80
CA ILE A 250 -7.38 -5.31 1.69
C ILE A 250 -6.15 -5.42 2.57
N TYR A 251 -6.32 -5.89 3.80
CA TYR A 251 -5.23 -6.07 4.75
C TYR A 251 -4.16 -7.03 4.21
N GLY A 252 -4.56 -8.18 3.65
CA GLY A 252 -3.65 -9.13 3.02
C GLY A 252 -2.86 -8.52 1.86
N MET A 253 -3.53 -7.78 0.96
CA MET A 253 -2.86 -7.04 -0.12
C MET A 253 -1.85 -6.01 0.44
N TYR A 254 -2.23 -5.29 1.49
CA TYR A 254 -1.37 -4.32 2.14
C TYR A 254 -0.13 -4.96 2.78
N VAL A 255 -0.29 -6.07 3.53
CA VAL A 255 0.83 -6.81 4.13
C VAL A 255 1.76 -7.37 3.05
N ALA A 256 1.22 -7.93 1.97
CA ALA A 256 2.03 -8.40 0.85
C ALA A 256 2.86 -7.26 0.23
N ASN A 257 2.25 -6.08 0.04
CA ASN A 257 2.94 -4.90 -0.44
C ASN A 257 4.00 -4.38 0.56
N LEU A 258 3.74 -4.43 1.87
CA LEU A 258 4.74 -4.09 2.89
C LEU A 258 5.96 -5.02 2.83
N ILE A 259 5.73 -6.33 2.71
CA ILE A 259 6.80 -7.33 2.62
C ILE A 259 7.61 -7.11 1.34
N ALA A 260 6.96 -6.83 0.20
CA ALA A 260 7.66 -6.53 -1.05
C ALA A 260 8.55 -5.27 -0.94
N GLN A 261 8.16 -4.31 -0.11
CA GLN A 261 8.89 -3.06 0.10
C GLN A 261 9.84 -3.07 1.31
N ILE A 262 9.96 -4.22 1.99
CA ILE A 262 10.82 -4.32 3.16
C ILE A 262 12.29 -4.11 2.74
N GLY A 263 12.98 -3.22 3.47
CA GLY A 263 14.38 -2.87 3.23
C GLY A 263 14.66 -1.47 2.68
N VAL A 264 13.63 -0.66 2.38
CA VAL A 264 13.82 0.80 2.19
C VAL A 264 13.82 1.53 3.52
N ALA A 265 12.82 1.27 4.36
CA ALA A 265 12.68 1.90 5.65
C ALA A 265 11.88 1.01 6.61
N PRO A 266 12.44 -0.14 7.06
CA PRO A 266 11.70 -1.13 7.85
C PRO A 266 10.98 -0.52 9.07
N ARG A 267 11.66 0.38 9.77
CA ARG A 267 11.07 1.11 10.91
C ARG A 267 9.81 1.91 10.54
N GLN A 268 9.81 2.62 9.42
CA GLN A 268 8.66 3.42 8.98
C GLN A 268 7.47 2.51 8.63
N LEU A 269 7.76 1.36 8.01
CA LEU A 269 6.76 0.34 7.69
C LEU A 269 6.09 -0.19 8.97
N LEU A 270 6.87 -0.42 10.04
CA LEU A 270 6.33 -0.86 11.34
C LEU A 270 5.40 0.18 11.97
N VAL A 271 5.75 1.48 11.92
CA VAL A 271 4.86 2.55 12.41
C VAL A 271 3.56 2.58 11.61
N HIS A 272 3.64 2.43 10.29
CA HIS A 272 2.45 2.44 9.44
C HIS A 272 1.56 1.21 9.69
N LEU A 273 2.18 0.03 9.85
CA LEU A 273 1.49 -1.20 10.23
C LEU A 273 0.80 -1.06 11.59
N PHE A 274 1.45 -0.45 12.58
CA PHE A 274 0.86 -0.16 13.88
C PHE A 274 -0.39 0.72 13.76
N MET A 275 -0.37 1.78 12.95
CA MET A 275 -1.54 2.63 12.71
C MET A 275 -2.71 1.86 12.08
N VAL A 276 -2.42 0.95 11.12
CA VAL A 276 -3.44 0.06 10.54
C VAL A 276 -4.03 -0.87 11.61
N PHE A 277 -3.20 -1.44 12.48
CA PHE A 277 -3.68 -2.24 13.61
C PHE A 277 -4.55 -1.44 14.58
N CYS A 278 -4.19 -0.19 14.91
CA CYS A 278 -5.07 0.68 15.71
C CYS A 278 -6.43 0.89 15.05
N GLY A 279 -6.47 1.11 13.73
CA GLY A 279 -7.71 1.21 12.97
C GLY A 279 -8.55 -0.08 13.01
N LEU A 280 -7.89 -1.24 12.91
CA LEU A 280 -8.56 -2.54 13.02
C LEU A 280 -9.14 -2.78 14.42
N ILE A 281 -8.40 -2.45 15.48
CA ILE A 281 -8.86 -2.53 16.86
C ILE A 281 -10.07 -1.60 17.05
N PHE A 282 -10.02 -0.38 16.50
CA PHE A 282 -11.15 0.55 16.55
C PHE A 282 -12.40 -0.03 15.89
N ILE A 283 -12.28 -0.58 14.67
CA ILE A 283 -13.41 -1.26 13.98
C ILE A 283 -13.92 -2.44 14.81
N TRP A 284 -13.04 -3.23 15.41
CA TRP A 284 -13.41 -4.36 16.26
C TRP A 284 -14.17 -3.91 17.52
N LEU A 285 -13.72 -2.83 18.17
CA LEU A 285 -14.40 -2.25 19.34
C LEU A 285 -15.79 -1.70 19.00
N LEU A 286 -15.95 -1.10 17.82
CA LEU A 286 -17.27 -0.66 17.34
C LEU A 286 -18.21 -1.86 17.16
N LYS A 287 -17.71 -3.00 16.70
CA LYS A 287 -18.48 -4.24 16.52
C LYS A 287 -18.80 -4.94 17.84
N SER A 288 -17.89 -4.98 18.81
CA SER A 288 -17.98 -5.86 19.99
C SER A 288 -19.06 -5.48 21.02
N GLY A 289 -19.89 -4.47 20.74
CA GLY A 289 -20.94 -3.99 21.66
C GLY A 289 -20.40 -3.31 22.92
N LEU A 290 -19.09 -3.28 23.14
CA LEU A 290 -18.43 -2.57 24.24
C LEU A 290 -18.77 -1.08 24.24
N VAL A 291 -18.73 -0.46 23.06
CA VAL A 291 -19.12 0.94 22.87
C VAL A 291 -20.60 1.14 23.18
N ALA A 292 -21.47 0.23 22.74
CA ALA A 292 -22.89 0.29 23.05
C ALA A 292 -23.15 0.16 24.57
N ASN A 293 -22.40 -0.70 25.26
CA ASN A 293 -22.49 -0.86 26.71
C ASN A 293 -21.95 0.35 27.49
N LEU A 294 -20.89 0.99 27.01
CA LEU A 294 -20.35 2.23 27.58
C LEU A 294 -21.32 3.41 27.37
N LEU A 295 -21.90 3.55 26.18
CA LEU A 295 -22.90 4.57 25.89
C LEU A 295 -24.19 4.37 26.71
N ARG A 296 -24.60 3.11 26.92
CA ARG A 296 -25.69 2.76 27.84
C ARG A 296 -25.39 3.20 29.28
N LYS A 297 -24.17 2.95 29.78
CA LYS A 297 -23.74 3.42 31.11
C LYS A 297 -23.65 4.94 31.22
N ALA A 298 -23.43 5.63 30.10
CA ALA A 298 -23.38 7.10 30.03
C ALA A 298 -24.77 7.76 29.87
N GLY A 299 -25.87 6.99 29.90
CA GLY A 299 -27.24 7.53 29.83
C GLY A 299 -27.72 7.92 28.43
N LEU A 300 -26.96 7.59 27.37
CA LEU A 300 -27.33 7.87 25.98
C LEU A 300 -28.21 6.73 25.44
N HIS A 301 -29.46 6.65 25.94
CA HIS A 301 -30.47 5.71 25.47
C HIS A 301 -31.08 6.18 24.14
N GLY A 302 -30.49 5.80 23.00
CA GLY A 302 -31.11 6.09 21.71
C GLY A 302 -30.44 5.53 20.47
N MET A 303 -29.20 5.02 20.57
CA MET A 303 -28.47 4.49 19.40
C MET A 303 -28.34 2.98 19.47
N GLU A 304 -29.44 2.26 19.23
CA GLU A 304 -29.33 0.85 18.84
C GLU A 304 -28.94 0.77 17.35
N ALA A 305 -27.64 0.62 17.09
CA ALA A 305 -27.21 -0.01 15.85
C ALA A 305 -27.23 -1.52 16.11
N ARG A 306 -28.28 -2.21 15.63
CA ARG A 306 -28.22 -3.67 15.45
C ARG A 306 -27.18 -3.91 14.34
N ILE A 307 -25.93 -4.16 14.74
CA ILE A 307 -24.80 -4.57 13.88
C ILE A 307 -24.53 -6.04 14.13
#